data_AF-A0A8S3GRP6-F1
#
_entry.id   AF-A0A8S3GRP6-F1
#
_cell.length_a   1.000
_cell.length_b   1.000
_cell.length_c   1.000
_cell.angle_alpha   90.00
_cell.angle_beta   90.00
_cell.angle_gamma   90.00
#
_symmetry.space_group_name_H-M   'P 1'
#
loop_
_entity.id
_entity.type
_entity.pdbx_description
1 polymer ?
#
loop_
_entity_poly.entity_id
_entity_poly.type
_entity_poly.pdbx_seq_one_letter_code
_entity_poly.pdbx_strand_id
1 'polypeptide(L)'
;LTYEFIRLNLPGSLPSVTMLNTLISKSNAKISEAEFRFDQLQKHFDDHNLQYAFDSEDATSIIKKIKYDSTTNTFNGFPTPLDCGVPIKEYYRTTSFDKLKLWFDSNDKASLLNVHMIQPVPSTNQSIIP
;
A
#
# COMPACT_ATOMS: atom_id res chain seq x y z
N LEU A 1 9.54 -17.62 13.32
CA LEU A 1 10.10 -18.64 14.25
C LEU A 1 10.29 -18.08 15.65
N THR A 2 11.03 -16.99 15.84
CA THR A 2 11.24 -16.36 17.16
C THR A 2 9.93 -15.94 17.86
N TYR A 3 8.99 -15.33 17.13
CA TYR A 3 7.70 -14.90 17.69
C TYR A 3 6.92 -16.07 18.33
N GLU A 4 6.75 -17.16 17.58
CA GLU A 4 6.04 -18.36 18.05
C GLU A 4 6.77 -19.05 19.20
N PHE A 5 8.11 -19.10 19.15
CA PHE A 5 8.92 -19.62 20.23
C PHE A 5 8.65 -18.86 21.54
N ILE A 6 8.66 -17.52 21.51
CA ILE A 6 8.39 -16.70 22.70
C ILE A 6 6.94 -16.88 23.16
N ARG A 7 5.97 -16.84 22.23
CA ARG A 7 4.54 -17.00 22.54
C ARG A 7 4.22 -18.31 23.25
N LEU A 8 4.86 -19.41 22.83
CA LEU A 8 4.63 -20.74 23.40
C LEU A 8 5.35 -20.94 24.73
N ASN A 9 6.53 -20.33 24.93
CA ASN A 9 7.33 -20.49 26.14
C ASN A 9 7.02 -19.45 27.24
N LEU A 10 6.35 -18.34 26.90
CA LEU A 10 5.91 -17.31 27.84
C LEU A 10 4.39 -17.06 27.70
N PRO A 11 3.54 -17.87 28.37
CA PRO A 11 2.10 -17.76 28.27
C PRO A 11 1.59 -16.35 28.63
N GLY A 12 0.76 -15.77 27.77
CA GLY A 12 0.17 -14.44 28.00
C GLY A 12 1.07 -13.25 27.62
N SER A 13 2.32 -13.48 27.21
CA SER A 13 3.23 -12.39 26.80
C SER A 13 2.91 -11.82 25.41
N LEU A 14 2.43 -12.65 24.49
CA LEU A 14 2.18 -12.30 23.09
C LEU A 14 0.83 -12.85 22.61
N PRO A 15 0.09 -12.11 21.77
CA PRO A 15 -1.14 -12.57 21.16
C PRO A 15 -0.92 -13.74 20.19
N SER A 16 -1.99 -14.44 19.80
CA SER A 16 -1.89 -15.46 18.75
C SER A 16 -1.68 -14.84 17.38
N VAL A 17 -1.02 -15.57 16.47
CA VAL A 17 -0.86 -15.13 15.07
C VAL A 17 -2.21 -14.88 14.40
N THR A 18 -3.25 -15.67 14.73
CA THR A 18 -4.61 -15.44 14.24
C THR A 18 -5.16 -14.08 14.69
N MET A 19 -4.93 -13.72 15.95
CA MET A 19 -5.34 -12.42 16.48
C MET A 19 -4.57 -11.28 15.81
N LEU A 20 -3.25 -11.43 15.64
CA LEU A 20 -2.45 -10.45 14.89
C LEU A 20 -2.96 -10.26 13.47
N ASN A 21 -3.18 -11.36 12.73
CA ASN A 21 -3.70 -11.29 11.37
C ASN A 21 -5.08 -10.62 11.32
N THR A 22 -5.93 -10.87 12.32
CA THR A 22 -7.25 -10.22 12.42
C THR A 22 -7.11 -8.72 12.68
N LEU A 23 -6.22 -8.32 13.59
CA LEU A 23 -5.94 -6.91 13.90
C LEU A 23 -5.36 -6.18 12.68
N ILE A 24 -4.40 -6.81 11.99
CA ILE A 24 -3.81 -6.27 10.75
C ILE A 24 -4.89 -6.13 9.68
N SER A 25 -5.74 -7.15 9.50
CA SER A 25 -6.82 -7.12 8.50
C SER A 25 -7.90 -6.07 8.81
N LYS A 26 -8.14 -5.78 10.09
CA LYS A 26 -9.08 -4.73 10.54
C LYS A 26 -8.43 -3.34 10.58
N SER A 27 -7.11 -3.25 10.50
CA SER A 27 -6.43 -1.97 10.52
C SER A 27 -6.56 -1.26 9.17
N ASN A 28 -6.60 0.07 9.19
CA ASN A 28 -6.53 0.90 7.98
C ASN A 28 -5.11 0.93 7.35
N ALA A 29 -4.19 0.09 7.85
CA ALA A 29 -2.81 0.05 7.39
C ALA A 29 -2.62 -0.83 6.13
N LYS A 30 -3.66 -1.50 5.64
CA LYS A 30 -3.57 -2.27 4.40
C LYS A 30 -3.40 -1.31 3.22
N ILE A 31 -2.26 -1.39 2.54
CA ILE A 31 -2.00 -0.68 1.29
C ILE A 31 -2.81 -1.36 0.19
N SER A 32 -3.53 -0.58 -0.61
CA SER A 32 -4.25 -1.08 -1.78
C SER A 32 -3.48 -0.76 -3.06
N GLU A 33 -3.70 -1.58 -4.10
CA GLU A 33 -3.07 -1.35 -5.40
C GLU A 33 -3.57 -0.04 -6.01
N ALA A 34 -2.64 0.70 -6.64
CA ALA A 34 -2.94 1.97 -7.28
C ALA A 34 -3.56 3.03 -6.35
N GLU A 35 -3.35 2.91 -5.03
CA GLU A 35 -3.83 3.89 -4.06
C GLU A 35 -2.75 4.90 -3.70
N PHE A 36 -2.96 6.15 -4.12
CA PHE A 36 -2.28 7.30 -3.58
C PHE A 36 -3.11 7.93 -2.47
N ARG A 37 -2.53 8.09 -1.28
CA ARG A 37 -3.21 8.60 -0.08
C ARG A 37 -2.97 10.10 0.10
N PHE A 38 -3.25 10.87 -0.94
CA PHE A 38 -2.97 12.32 -0.95
C PHE A 38 -3.62 13.05 0.22
N ASP A 39 -4.87 12.74 0.57
CA ASP A 39 -5.56 13.37 1.71
C ASP A 39 -4.86 13.10 3.05
N GLN A 40 -4.33 11.89 3.24
CA GLN A 40 -3.63 11.52 4.47
C GLN A 40 -2.25 12.19 4.53
N LEU A 41 -1.59 12.32 3.38
CA LEU A 41 -0.34 13.05 3.25
C LEU A 41 -0.55 14.54 3.55
N GLN A 42 -1.59 15.16 2.97
CA GLN A 42 -1.92 16.56 3.22
C GLN A 42 -2.22 16.78 4.70
N LYS A 43 -3.06 15.93 5.30
CA LYS A 43 -3.33 15.99 6.73
C LYS A 43 -2.07 15.87 7.57
N HIS A 44 -1.14 14.97 7.19
CA HIS A 44 0.13 14.84 7.88
C HIS A 44 0.96 16.12 7.84
N PHE A 45 0.95 16.83 6.70
CA PHE A 45 1.63 18.12 6.55
C PHE A 45 0.97 19.19 7.40
N ASP A 46 -0.35 19.27 7.39
CA ASP A 46 -1.11 20.24 8.18
C ASP A 46 -0.89 20.02 9.68
N ASP A 47 -0.98 18.78 10.15
CA ASP A 47 -0.83 18.39 11.57
C ASP A 47 0.58 18.72 12.11
N HIS A 48 1.60 18.74 11.25
CA HIS A 48 3.00 18.99 11.63
C HIS A 48 3.53 20.35 11.12
N ASN A 49 2.66 21.18 10.54
CA ASN A 49 3.00 22.48 9.94
C ASN A 49 4.19 22.39 8.95
N LEU A 50 4.16 21.38 8.07
CA LEU A 50 5.19 21.11 7.08
C LEU A 50 4.83 21.79 5.75
N GLN A 51 5.82 22.36 5.07
CA GLN A 51 5.62 23.02 3.77
C GLN A 51 6.29 22.31 2.61
N TYR A 52 7.37 21.58 2.86
CA TYR A 52 8.21 21.01 1.82
C TYR A 52 8.42 19.52 2.06
N ALA A 53 8.59 18.79 0.96
CA ALA A 53 9.02 17.40 0.97
C ALA A 53 9.90 17.10 -0.22
N PHE A 54 10.71 16.05 -0.08
CA PHE A 54 11.34 15.39 -1.20
C PHE A 54 10.42 14.27 -1.69
N ASP A 55 10.25 14.18 -3.00
CA ASP A 55 9.66 13.03 -3.66
C ASP A 55 10.78 12.19 -4.29
N SER A 56 10.67 10.89 -4.16
CA SER A 56 11.59 9.92 -4.74
C SER A 56 10.77 8.82 -5.40
N GLU A 57 11.01 8.64 -6.70
CA GLU A 57 10.40 7.60 -7.51
C GLU A 57 11.45 6.54 -7.84
N ASP A 58 11.06 5.27 -7.70
CA ASP A 58 11.84 4.14 -8.18
C ASP A 58 10.91 3.07 -8.80
N ALA A 59 11.46 2.29 -9.72
CA ALA A 59 10.75 1.20 -10.40
C ALA A 59 11.50 -0.11 -10.18
N THR A 60 10.85 -1.06 -9.52
CA THR A 60 11.44 -2.37 -9.23
C THR A 60 10.76 -3.48 -10.01
N SER A 61 11.52 -4.47 -10.46
CA SER A 61 10.97 -5.66 -11.10
C SER A 61 10.23 -6.51 -10.08
N ILE A 62 9.03 -6.97 -10.44
CA ILE A 62 8.21 -7.83 -9.57
C ILE A 62 8.02 -9.22 -10.16
N ILE A 63 7.77 -10.18 -9.27
CA ILE A 63 7.28 -11.48 -9.67
C ILE A 63 5.88 -11.29 -10.25
N LYS A 64 5.74 -11.56 -11.54
CA LYS A 64 4.48 -11.47 -12.31
C LYS A 64 3.43 -12.44 -11.76
N LYS A 65 2.77 -12.07 -10.66
CA LYS A 65 1.75 -12.87 -9.98
C LYS A 65 0.49 -12.05 -9.78
N ILE A 66 -0.56 -12.45 -10.48
CA ILE A 66 -1.91 -11.95 -10.24
C ILE A 66 -2.44 -12.58 -8.96
N LYS A 67 -3.01 -11.78 -8.06
CA LYS A 67 -3.67 -12.23 -6.83
C LYS A 67 -5.09 -11.71 -6.81
N TYR A 68 -6.03 -12.58 -6.46
CA TYR A 68 -7.40 -12.18 -6.15
C TYR A 68 -7.50 -11.73 -4.69
N ASP A 69 -8.08 -10.56 -4.46
CA ASP A 69 -8.45 -10.08 -3.13
C ASP A 69 -9.96 -10.23 -2.94
N SER A 70 -10.36 -11.17 -2.09
CA SER A 70 -11.78 -11.43 -1.79
C SER A 70 -12.46 -10.32 -1.01
N THR A 71 -11.69 -9.42 -0.37
CA THR A 71 -12.24 -8.33 0.45
C THR A 71 -12.83 -7.24 -0.43
N THR A 72 -12.08 -6.85 -1.46
CA THR A 72 -12.43 -5.81 -2.43
C THR A 72 -13.06 -6.39 -3.68
N ASN A 73 -12.97 -7.71 -3.88
CA ASN A 73 -13.40 -8.42 -5.08
C ASN A 73 -12.67 -7.88 -6.33
N THR A 74 -11.34 -7.81 -6.22
CA THR A 74 -10.43 -7.26 -7.24
C THR A 74 -9.32 -8.24 -7.58
N PHE A 75 -8.77 -8.13 -8.79
CA PHE A 75 -7.45 -8.67 -9.09
C PHE A 75 -6.38 -7.60 -8.93
N ASN A 76 -5.30 -7.98 -8.25
CA ASN A 76 -4.09 -7.19 -8.11
C ASN A 76 -2.96 -7.82 -8.92
N GLY A 77 -2.10 -6.98 -9.51
CA GLY A 77 -0.94 -7.40 -10.30
C GLY A 77 -1.08 -7.16 -11.81
N PHE A 78 -2.09 -6.40 -12.23
CA PHE A 78 -2.23 -5.91 -13.60
C PHE A 78 -1.76 -4.46 -13.71
N PRO A 79 -1.26 -4.02 -14.87
CA PRO A 79 -1.09 -2.60 -15.16
C PRO A 79 -2.45 -1.90 -15.09
N THR A 80 -2.60 -0.98 -14.14
CA THR A 80 -3.80 -0.16 -14.00
C THR A 80 -3.73 1.01 -14.99
N PRO A 81 -4.84 1.36 -15.64
CA PRO A 81 -4.89 2.57 -16.46
C PRO A 81 -4.68 3.80 -15.58
N LEU A 82 -4.13 4.85 -16.20
CA LEU A 82 -3.86 6.12 -15.55
C LEU A 82 -4.94 7.14 -15.93
N ASP A 83 -5.40 7.91 -14.95
CA ASP A 83 -6.19 9.13 -15.14
C ASP A 83 -5.36 10.32 -14.68
N CYS A 84 -5.07 11.25 -15.59
CA CYS A 84 -4.20 12.41 -15.33
C CYS A 84 -2.84 12.05 -14.70
N GLY A 85 -2.26 10.90 -15.07
CA GLY A 85 -0.99 10.40 -14.54
C GLY A 85 -1.09 9.64 -13.22
N VAL A 86 -2.28 9.54 -12.62
CA VAL A 86 -2.53 8.80 -11.38
C VAL A 86 -3.22 7.48 -11.72
N PRO A 87 -2.76 6.33 -11.21
CA PRO A 87 -3.40 5.05 -11.49
C PRO A 87 -4.78 4.98 -10.84
N ILE A 88 -5.74 4.37 -11.54
CA ILE A 88 -7.10 4.22 -11.04
C ILE A 88 -7.12 3.09 -10.00
N LYS A 89 -7.36 3.47 -8.74
CA LYS A 89 -7.48 2.54 -7.61
C LYS A 89 -8.53 1.46 -7.90
N GLU A 90 -8.16 0.20 -7.63
CA GLU A 90 -9.05 -0.97 -7.76
C GLU A 90 -9.72 -1.12 -9.15
N TYR A 91 -9.07 -0.69 -10.24
CA TYR A 91 -9.68 -0.71 -11.58
C TYR A 91 -10.25 -2.07 -11.99
N TYR A 92 -9.56 -3.18 -11.70
CA TYR A 92 -10.00 -4.54 -11.99
C TYR A 92 -10.93 -5.11 -10.91
N ARG A 93 -11.91 -4.32 -10.48
CA ARG A 93 -12.98 -4.71 -9.55
C ARG A 93 -14.22 -5.17 -10.30
N THR A 94 -14.79 -6.31 -9.92
CA THR A 94 -16.03 -6.78 -10.54
C THR A 94 -16.73 -7.81 -9.67
N THR A 95 -18.06 -7.85 -9.75
CA THR A 95 -18.88 -8.91 -9.14
C THR A 95 -19.12 -10.11 -10.06
N SER A 96 -18.67 -10.05 -11.32
CA SER A 96 -18.85 -11.11 -12.32
C SER A 96 -17.59 -11.97 -12.48
N PHE A 97 -17.75 -13.28 -12.31
CA PHE A 97 -16.68 -14.26 -12.56
C PHE A 97 -16.24 -14.29 -14.03
N ASP A 98 -17.15 -14.10 -14.98
CA ASP A 98 -16.80 -14.09 -16.40
C ASP A 98 -15.89 -12.90 -16.75
N LYS A 99 -16.16 -11.73 -16.16
CA LYS A 99 -15.26 -10.57 -16.27
C LYS A 99 -13.90 -10.84 -15.63
N LEU A 100 -13.87 -11.49 -14.45
CA LEU A 100 -12.62 -11.89 -13.80
C LEU A 100 -11.79 -12.79 -14.73
N LYS A 101 -12.41 -13.83 -15.29
CA LYS A 101 -11.76 -14.76 -16.20
C LYS A 101 -11.24 -14.07 -17.46
N LEU A 102 -12.09 -13.24 -18.08
CA LEU A 102 -11.70 -12.45 -19.26
C LEU A 102 -10.46 -11.60 -18.99
N TRP A 103 -10.41 -10.91 -17.85
CA TRP A 103 -9.26 -10.08 -17.50
C TRP A 103 -8.00 -10.90 -17.23
N PHE A 104 -8.13 -12.05 -16.58
CA PHE A 104 -7.01 -12.96 -16.33
C PHE A 104 -6.39 -13.50 -17.62
N ASP A 105 -7.22 -13.82 -18.61
CA ASP A 105 -6.77 -14.40 -19.88
C ASP A 105 -6.27 -13.34 -20.87
N SER A 106 -6.77 -12.10 -20.77
CA SER A 106 -6.56 -11.06 -21.79
C SER A 106 -5.56 -9.96 -21.40
N ASN A 107 -5.30 -9.73 -20.10
CA ASN A 107 -4.39 -8.68 -19.67
C ASN A 107 -3.00 -9.20 -19.34
N ASP A 108 -2.00 -8.39 -19.71
CA ASP A 108 -0.62 -8.66 -19.33
C ASP A 108 -0.40 -8.46 -17.83
N LYS A 109 0.48 -9.29 -17.27
CA LYS A 109 0.90 -9.16 -15.88
C LYS A 109 1.89 -8.00 -15.74
N ALA A 110 1.72 -7.19 -14.70
CA ALA A 110 2.66 -6.13 -14.38
C ALA A 110 4.07 -6.72 -14.18
N SER A 111 5.05 -6.19 -14.92
CA SER A 111 6.46 -6.57 -14.81
C SER A 111 7.23 -5.71 -13.81
N LEU A 112 6.75 -4.50 -13.57
CA LEU A 112 7.36 -3.50 -12.73
C LEU A 112 6.35 -3.01 -11.68
N LEU A 113 6.87 -2.60 -10.54
CA LEU A 113 6.16 -1.86 -9.51
C LEU A 113 6.85 -0.51 -9.35
N ASN A 114 6.11 0.56 -9.57
CA ASN A 114 6.58 1.90 -9.27
C ASN A 114 6.27 2.21 -7.80
N VAL A 115 7.28 2.73 -7.10
CA VAL A 115 7.19 3.13 -5.70
C VAL A 115 7.52 4.61 -5.64
N HIS A 116 6.59 5.37 -5.07
CA HIS A 116 6.77 6.79 -4.76
C HIS A 116 6.90 6.93 -3.25
N MET A 117 7.97 7.57 -2.80
CA MET A 117 8.21 7.87 -1.40
C MET A 117 8.34 9.37 -1.22
N ILE A 118 7.45 9.91 -0.39
CA ILE A 118 7.45 11.32 -0.05
C ILE A 118 7.99 11.46 1.37
N GLN A 119 9.09 12.20 1.51
CA GLN A 119 9.72 12.48 2.79
C GLN A 119 9.57 13.98 3.12
N PRO A 120 8.80 14.33 4.15
CA PRO A 120 8.70 15.73 4.57
C PRO A 120 10.00 16.29 5.13
N VAL A 121 10.20 17.58 4.92
CA VAL A 121 11.35 18.34 5.45
C VAL A 121 10.86 19.23 6.60
N PRO A 122 11.49 19.16 7.79
CA PRO A 122 11.14 20.06 8.88
C PRO A 122 11.35 21.51 8.46
N SER A 123 10.35 22.36 8.67
CA SER A 123 10.48 23.80 8.51
C SER A 123 11.47 24.33 9.56
N THR A 124 12.65 24.76 9.12
CA THR A 124 13.69 25.32 9.99
C THR A 124 13.28 26.73 10.42
N ASN A 125 12.57 26.85 11.53
CA ASN A 125 12.45 28.14 12.22
C ASN A 125 13.65 28.32 13.14
N GLN A 126 14.80 28.74 12.61
CA GLN A 126 15.82 29.52 13.35
C GLN A 126 16.91 30.08 12.43
N SER A 127 16.77 31.35 12.09
CA SER A 127 17.89 32.24 11.80
C SER A 127 18.74 32.41 13.05
N ILE A 128 19.97 31.90 13.08
CA ILE A 128 21.06 32.49 13.88
C ILE A 128 22.35 32.39 13.06
N ILE A 129 22.70 33.49 12.39
CA ILE A 129 24.07 33.79 11.98
C ILE A 129 24.50 34.97 12.88
N PRO A 130 25.46 34.81 13.80
CA PRO A 130 26.25 35.93 14.31
C PRO A 130 27.23 36.41 13.25
#